data_AF-N9CFD8-F1
#
_entry.id   AF-N9CFD8-F1
#
_cell.length_a   1.000
_cell.length_b   1.000
_cell.length_c   1.000
_cell.angle_alpha   90.00
_cell.angle_beta   90.00
_cell.angle_gamma   90.00
#
_symmetry.space_group_name_H-M   'P 1'
#
loop_
_entity.id
_entity.type
_entity.pdbx_description
1 polymer ?
#
loop_
_entity_poly.entity_id
_entity_poly.type
_entity_poly.pdbx_seq_one_letter_code
_entity_poly.pdbx_strand_id
1 'polypeptide(L)'
;MKKKNHVKSYARLKIKESKNVLNFDKFSFIATFVTSSGRVGITSKLPIQANGLGAEVYYNLKKNEDPTKSTVSFKIFLPSGTEYNSNVPIHGKAYTKEQGSSPIITEHDLKLFQNKTKEEDKYKIQHRITPTTYPVPEGLRMVAYLRNEIKTAGSKNSIDPQIIASIVFEEKMHGVWAYRKNLLSFYRNLGEIFPHNSYGFGEMQVGLAADLMKIDKRNPNWLDEVFVVICTDATIAMDLVAKNVIRGGKILGRKLTLQESTVFYNAGEKALNSWIKGEIPKARLSTAVYARSWKWQEAIKLALGGDVIAIPDGCEGTCRADPERQVETWKFDPSLRLSL
;
A
#
# COMPACT_ATOMS: atom_id res chain seq x y z
N MET A 1 -0.89 56.38 -11.42
CA MET A 1 0.08 55.29 -11.15
C MET A 1 -0.46 53.98 -11.71
N LYS A 2 0.06 53.48 -12.84
CA LYS A 2 -0.29 52.14 -13.34
C LYS A 2 0.42 51.11 -12.44
N LYS A 3 -0.34 50.25 -11.74
CA LYS A 3 0.20 49.07 -11.05
C LYS A 3 1.03 48.28 -12.08
N LYS A 4 2.32 48.09 -11.81
CA LYS A 4 3.18 47.23 -12.64
C LYS A 4 2.63 45.81 -12.55
N ASN A 5 1.94 45.35 -13.59
CA ASN A 5 1.50 43.97 -13.68
C ASN A 5 2.74 43.09 -13.81
N HIS A 6 3.07 42.36 -12.74
CA HIS A 6 4.08 41.33 -12.77
C HIS A 6 3.60 40.21 -13.70
N VAL A 7 4.36 39.96 -14.76
CA VAL A 7 4.09 38.86 -15.68
C VAL A 7 4.23 37.54 -14.90
N LYS A 8 3.30 36.62 -15.09
CA LYS A 8 3.28 35.32 -14.42
C LYS A 8 3.37 34.21 -15.47
N SER A 9 4.15 33.18 -15.17
CA SER A 9 4.08 31.90 -15.88
C SER A 9 3.16 30.97 -15.10
N TYR A 10 2.16 30.40 -15.76
CA TYR A 10 1.19 29.48 -15.16
C TYR A 10 1.44 28.06 -15.65
N ALA A 11 1.11 27.08 -14.81
CA ALA A 11 1.15 25.69 -15.19
C ALA A 11 0.02 24.91 -14.53
N ARG A 12 -0.40 23.83 -15.19
CA ARG A 12 -1.39 22.89 -14.68
C ARG A 12 -1.05 21.46 -15.08
N LEU A 13 -1.01 20.58 -14.10
CA LEU A 13 -0.84 19.14 -14.29
C LEU A 13 -2.15 18.51 -14.79
N LYS A 14 -2.08 17.64 -15.80
CA LYS A 14 -3.21 16.80 -16.24
C LYS A 14 -2.73 15.41 -16.64
N ILE A 15 -3.10 14.40 -15.87
CA ILE A 15 -2.76 13.00 -16.19
C ILE A 15 -3.79 12.47 -17.19
N LYS A 16 -3.42 12.35 -18.49
CA LYS A 16 -4.35 12.02 -19.59
C LYS A 16 -4.82 10.55 -19.61
N GLU A 17 -4.03 9.61 -19.09
CA GLU A 17 -4.41 8.20 -18.99
C GLU A 17 -4.85 7.86 -17.56
N SER A 18 -6.03 8.34 -17.17
CA SER A 18 -6.68 7.99 -15.89
C SER A 18 -7.48 6.69 -15.93
N LYS A 19 -7.53 5.98 -17.06
CA LYS A 19 -8.33 4.75 -17.20
C LYS A 19 -7.92 3.63 -16.24
N ASN A 20 -6.71 3.71 -15.68
CA ASN A 20 -6.10 2.65 -14.85
C ASN A 20 -5.67 3.11 -13.44
N VAL A 21 -5.82 4.39 -13.09
CA VAL A 21 -5.65 4.89 -11.72
C VAL A 21 -6.93 5.64 -11.42
N LEU A 22 -7.89 4.92 -10.83
CA LEU A 22 -9.27 5.37 -10.71
C LEU A 22 -9.44 6.54 -9.72
N ASN A 23 -8.42 6.83 -8.89
CA ASN A 23 -8.49 7.95 -7.95
C ASN A 23 -7.12 8.55 -7.60
N PHE A 24 -6.90 9.82 -7.98
CA PHE A 24 -5.71 10.62 -7.63
C PHE A 24 -5.91 11.57 -6.45
N ASP A 25 -7.06 11.53 -5.77
CA ASP A 25 -7.44 12.47 -4.70
C ASP A 25 -6.44 12.55 -3.52
N LYS A 26 -5.77 11.43 -3.21
CA LYS A 26 -4.73 11.36 -2.18
C LYS A 26 -3.32 11.65 -2.69
N PHE A 27 -3.15 11.87 -3.99
CA PHE A 27 -1.86 12.18 -4.58
C PHE A 27 -1.59 13.68 -4.44
N SER A 28 -0.30 14.02 -4.54
CA SER A 28 0.13 15.40 -4.55
C SER A 28 1.20 15.65 -5.60
N PHE A 29 1.46 16.91 -5.92
CA PHE A 29 2.52 17.28 -6.84
C PHE A 29 3.28 18.52 -6.39
N ILE A 30 4.50 18.66 -6.90
CA ILE A 30 5.32 19.87 -6.83
C ILE A 30 5.61 20.30 -8.27
N ALA A 31 5.45 21.59 -8.55
CA ALA A 31 5.87 22.18 -9.81
C ALA A 31 7.17 22.97 -9.62
N THR A 32 8.12 22.73 -10.51
CA THR A 32 9.38 23.46 -10.58
C THR A 32 9.42 24.27 -11.86
N PHE A 33 9.44 25.59 -11.72
CA PHE A 33 9.59 26.55 -12.81
C PHE A 33 11.06 26.90 -13.00
N VAL A 34 11.54 26.91 -14.24
CA VAL A 34 12.84 27.47 -14.61
C VAL A 34 12.60 28.57 -15.62
N THR A 35 12.91 29.81 -15.23
CA THR A 35 12.70 30.98 -16.09
C THR A 35 13.77 31.09 -17.18
N SER A 36 13.56 31.99 -18.15
CA SER A 36 14.54 32.28 -19.20
C SER A 36 15.90 32.79 -18.68
N SER A 37 15.95 33.29 -17.45
CA SER A 37 17.17 33.75 -16.78
C SER A 37 17.87 32.66 -15.96
N GLY A 38 17.32 31.44 -15.94
CA GLY A 38 17.80 30.34 -15.10
C GLY A 38 17.29 30.38 -13.66
N ARG A 39 16.47 31.38 -13.26
CA ARG A 39 15.89 31.43 -11.92
C ARG A 39 14.88 30.30 -11.72
N VAL A 40 15.01 29.61 -10.57
CA VAL A 40 14.18 28.46 -10.20
C VAL A 40 13.12 28.85 -9.18
N GLY A 41 11.89 28.40 -9.41
CA GLY A 41 10.76 28.53 -8.50
C GLY A 41 10.13 27.19 -8.21
N ILE A 42 9.89 26.86 -6.94
CA ILE A 42 9.31 25.59 -6.54
C ILE A 42 8.04 25.86 -5.74
N THR A 43 6.95 25.17 -6.07
CA THR A 43 5.72 25.26 -5.28
C THR A 43 5.81 24.41 -4.02
N SER A 44 4.96 24.69 -3.03
CA SER A 44 4.66 23.69 -2.01
C SER A 44 4.02 22.45 -2.65
N LYS A 45 3.95 21.36 -1.88
CA LYS A 45 3.20 20.16 -2.27
C LYS A 45 1.71 20.50 -2.35
N LEU A 46 1.09 20.20 -3.49
CA LEU A 46 -0.30 20.57 -3.82
C LEU A 46 -1.13 19.33 -4.16
N PRO A 47 -2.42 19.28 -3.81
CA PRO A 47 -3.26 18.12 -4.06
C PRO A 47 -3.59 17.93 -5.55
N ILE A 48 -3.87 16.69 -5.95
CA ILE A 48 -4.42 16.33 -7.26
C ILE A 48 -5.89 15.95 -7.07
N GLN A 49 -6.76 16.37 -8.00
CA GLN A 49 -8.16 15.95 -8.00
C GLN A 49 -8.28 14.47 -8.40
N ALA A 50 -9.36 13.80 -8.00
CA ALA A 50 -9.61 12.38 -8.32
C ALA A 50 -9.43 12.03 -9.80
N ASN A 51 -9.82 12.95 -10.69
CA ASN A 51 -9.71 12.83 -12.15
C ASN A 51 -8.29 13.05 -12.73
N GLY A 52 -7.27 13.20 -11.89
CA GLY A 52 -5.88 13.43 -12.29
C GLY A 52 -5.56 14.87 -12.69
N LEU A 53 -6.41 15.84 -12.34
CA LEU A 53 -6.20 17.26 -12.60
C LEU A 53 -5.56 17.96 -11.39
N GLY A 54 -4.40 18.59 -11.58
CA GLY A 54 -3.77 19.41 -10.56
C GLY A 54 -4.39 20.80 -10.44
N ALA A 55 -4.22 21.43 -9.28
CA ALA A 55 -4.46 22.86 -9.11
C ALA A 55 -3.59 23.68 -10.10
N GLU A 56 -4.12 24.83 -10.55
CA GLU A 56 -3.31 25.79 -11.31
C GLU A 56 -2.26 26.41 -10.40
N VAL A 57 -1.03 26.46 -10.86
CA VAL A 57 0.11 27.06 -10.14
C VAL A 57 0.75 28.15 -10.97
N TYR A 58 1.45 29.07 -10.32
CA TYR A 58 2.16 30.14 -11.01
C TYR A 58 3.49 30.50 -10.37
N TYR A 59 4.35 31.09 -11.18
CA TYR A 59 5.58 31.74 -10.73
C TYR A 59 5.66 33.17 -11.26
N ASN A 60 5.99 34.11 -10.36
CA ASN A 60 6.13 35.53 -10.72
C ASN A 60 7.44 35.72 -11.50
N LEU A 61 7.36 36.34 -12.67
CA LEU A 61 8.52 36.65 -13.51
C LEU A 61 9.06 38.06 -13.23
N LYS A 62 10.37 38.24 -13.43
CA LYS A 62 11.03 39.55 -13.45
C LYS A 62 10.74 40.25 -14.78
N LYS A 63 10.93 41.57 -14.81
CA LYS A 63 10.62 42.42 -15.99
C LYS A 63 11.37 41.99 -17.27
N ASN A 64 12.53 41.35 -17.13
CA ASN A 64 13.40 40.90 -18.21
C ASN A 64 13.27 39.40 -18.53
N GLU A 65 12.36 38.69 -17.87
CA GLU A 65 12.17 37.25 -18.09
C GLU A 65 11.07 37.01 -19.11
N ASP A 66 11.38 36.17 -20.10
CA ASP A 66 10.45 35.80 -21.16
C ASP A 66 9.61 34.61 -20.69
N PRO A 67 8.28 34.79 -20.56
CA PRO A 67 7.40 33.72 -20.13
C PRO A 67 7.36 32.54 -21.12
N THR A 68 7.58 32.79 -22.41
CA THR A 68 7.54 31.75 -23.47
C THR A 68 8.77 30.84 -23.44
N LYS A 69 9.85 31.30 -22.81
CA LYS A 69 11.10 30.54 -22.60
C LYS A 69 11.23 29.98 -21.18
N SER A 70 10.15 30.05 -20.40
CA SER A 70 10.10 29.45 -19.07
C SER A 70 9.61 28.00 -19.18
N THR A 71 10.31 27.07 -18.53
CA THR A 71 9.92 25.66 -18.49
C THR A 71 9.34 25.30 -17.13
N VAL A 72 8.53 24.24 -17.11
CA VAL A 72 7.97 23.68 -15.88
C VAL A 72 8.14 22.17 -15.88
N SER A 73 8.53 21.62 -14.74
CA SER A 73 8.50 20.18 -14.48
C SER A 73 7.61 19.87 -13.29
N PHE A 74 7.01 18.67 -13.30
CA PHE A 74 6.14 18.20 -12.24
C PHE A 74 6.73 16.94 -11.61
N LYS A 75 6.82 16.94 -10.29
CA LYS A 75 7.03 15.73 -9.49
C LYS A 75 5.73 15.35 -8.83
N ILE A 76 5.28 14.12 -9.01
CA ILE A 76 4.06 13.59 -8.39
C ILE A 76 4.47 12.75 -7.20
N PHE A 77 3.66 12.73 -6.15
CA PHE A 77 3.90 11.98 -4.92
C PHE A 77 2.67 11.17 -4.56
N LEU A 78 2.92 9.93 -4.15
CA LEU A 78 1.94 9.02 -3.58
C LEU A 78 1.48 9.50 -2.19
N PRO A 79 0.39 8.93 -1.64
CA PRO A 79 -0.05 9.20 -0.25
C PRO A 79 1.04 8.91 0.78
N SER A 80 1.92 7.94 0.50
CA SER A 80 3.11 7.63 1.31
C SER A 80 4.16 8.75 1.36
N GLY A 81 4.03 9.77 0.51
CA GLY A 81 5.01 10.83 0.35
C GLY A 81 6.13 10.50 -0.64
N THR A 82 6.22 9.26 -1.12
CA THR A 82 7.21 8.81 -2.11
C THR A 82 6.90 9.37 -3.51
N GLU A 83 7.94 9.68 -4.29
CA GLU A 83 7.79 10.18 -5.66
C GLU A 83 7.19 9.08 -6.57
N TYR A 84 6.09 9.42 -7.24
CA TYR A 84 5.41 8.56 -8.21
C TYR A 84 6.19 8.52 -9.51
N ASN A 85 6.72 7.35 -9.83
CA ASN A 85 7.43 7.09 -11.07
C ASN A 85 6.52 6.28 -11.98
N SER A 86 5.91 6.95 -12.94
CA SER A 86 4.88 6.37 -13.79
C SER A 86 5.54 5.71 -15.00
N ASN A 87 5.22 4.45 -15.27
CA ASN A 87 5.52 3.84 -16.58
C ASN A 87 4.66 4.46 -17.72
N VAL A 88 3.71 5.34 -17.38
CA VAL A 88 2.81 6.04 -18.29
C VAL A 88 3.24 7.51 -18.45
N PRO A 89 3.25 8.08 -19.67
CA PRO A 89 3.54 9.49 -19.89
C PRO A 89 2.61 10.41 -19.08
N ILE A 90 3.19 11.31 -18.28
CA ILE A 90 2.46 12.35 -17.55
C ILE A 90 2.41 13.59 -18.44
N HIS A 91 1.24 14.22 -18.56
CA HIS A 91 1.10 15.46 -19.32
C HIS A 91 0.94 16.66 -18.38
N GLY A 92 1.56 17.76 -18.74
CA GLY A 92 1.43 19.04 -18.06
C GLY A 92 1.31 20.14 -19.10
N LYS A 93 0.49 21.15 -18.83
CA LYS A 93 0.35 22.33 -19.68
C LYS A 93 0.98 23.53 -18.98
N ALA A 94 1.88 24.22 -19.66
CA ALA A 94 2.38 25.54 -19.26
C ALA A 94 1.78 26.59 -20.20
N TYR A 95 1.37 27.74 -19.65
CA TYR A 95 0.78 28.81 -20.44
C TYR A 95 0.90 30.17 -19.72
N THR A 96 0.68 31.23 -20.48
CA THR A 96 0.46 32.58 -19.96
C THR A 96 -1.02 32.93 -20.04
N LYS A 97 -1.47 33.82 -19.16
CA LYS A 97 -2.80 34.43 -19.27
C LYS A 97 -2.73 35.90 -18.88
N GLU A 98 -3.57 36.71 -19.51
CA GLU A 98 -3.78 38.09 -19.08
C GLU A 98 -4.60 38.12 -17.79
N GLN A 99 -4.44 39.19 -17.01
CA GLN A 99 -5.14 39.32 -15.74
C GLN A 99 -6.64 39.52 -15.98
N GLY A 100 -7.45 38.50 -15.66
CA GLY A 100 -8.91 38.55 -15.80
C GLY A 100 -9.47 38.03 -17.13
N SER A 101 -8.64 37.49 -18.03
CA SER A 101 -9.10 36.89 -19.29
C SER A 101 -9.42 35.39 -19.13
N SER A 102 -10.49 34.91 -19.78
CA SER A 102 -10.63 33.48 -20.10
C SER A 102 -9.46 33.02 -21.00
N PRO A 103 -9.01 31.77 -20.90
CA PRO A 103 -7.66 31.40 -21.34
C PRO A 103 -7.51 31.49 -22.88
N ILE A 104 -6.72 32.43 -23.38
CA ILE A 104 -6.06 32.29 -24.69
C ILE A 104 -4.86 31.39 -24.43
N ILE A 105 -5.08 30.08 -24.55
CA ILE A 105 -4.06 29.08 -24.26
C ILE A 105 -3.13 29.01 -25.48
N THR A 106 -1.94 29.60 -25.40
CA THR A 106 -0.84 29.18 -26.27
C THR A 106 -0.39 27.81 -25.78
N GLU A 107 -0.92 26.76 -26.39
CA GLU A 107 -0.63 25.38 -26.02
C GLU A 107 0.77 24.99 -26.50
N HIS A 108 1.70 24.86 -25.55
CA HIS A 108 2.93 24.14 -25.80
C HIS A 108 2.70 22.68 -25.39
N ASP A 109 2.65 21.78 -26.37
CA ASP A 109 2.61 20.34 -26.15
C ASP A 109 3.96 19.89 -25.57
N LEU A 110 4.13 20.06 -24.26
CA LEU A 110 5.23 19.48 -23.53
C LEU A 110 4.94 17.99 -23.41
N LYS A 111 5.53 17.18 -24.30
CA LYS A 111 5.77 15.77 -24.00
C LYS A 111 6.71 15.74 -22.80
N LEU A 112 6.13 15.69 -21.61
CA LEU A 112 6.83 15.49 -20.36
C LEU A 112 7.25 14.02 -20.30
N PHE A 113 8.42 13.76 -20.88
CA PHE A 113 9.13 12.52 -20.68
C PHE A 113 9.71 12.56 -19.27
N GLN A 114 9.33 11.63 -18.38
CA GLN A 114 10.17 11.31 -17.23
C GLN A 114 11.52 10.83 -17.80
N ASN A 115 12.50 11.74 -17.82
CA ASN A 115 13.91 11.55 -18.22
C ASN A 115 14.27 11.32 -19.71
N LYS A 116 13.51 11.81 -20.70
CA LYS A 116 13.99 11.74 -22.11
C LYS A 116 13.63 12.98 -22.93
N THR A 117 14.53 13.95 -23.05
CA THR A 117 14.47 14.92 -24.15
C THR A 117 14.94 14.25 -25.44
N LYS A 118 14.22 14.44 -26.56
CA LYS A 118 14.62 13.93 -27.89
C LYS A 118 15.83 14.65 -28.51
N GLU A 119 16.60 15.37 -27.69
CA GLU A 119 17.86 16.06 -28.04
C GLU A 119 19.02 15.67 -27.08
N GLU A 120 19.01 14.46 -26.52
CA GLU A 120 19.96 14.00 -25.49
C GLU A 120 21.37 13.61 -26.00
N ASP A 121 21.79 13.99 -27.21
CA ASP A 121 23.16 13.71 -27.67
C ASP A 121 24.20 14.77 -27.26
N LYS A 122 23.79 15.91 -26.70
CA LYS A 122 24.75 16.98 -26.30
C LYS A 122 25.07 17.12 -24.81
N TYR A 123 24.28 16.54 -23.90
CA TYR A 123 24.49 16.73 -22.45
C TYR A 123 24.17 15.46 -21.64
N LYS A 124 25.11 14.50 -21.63
CA LYS A 124 25.04 13.34 -20.72
C LYS A 124 25.25 13.79 -19.27
N ILE A 125 24.22 13.67 -18.43
CA ILE A 125 24.39 13.71 -16.96
C ILE A 125 24.86 12.32 -16.52
N GLN A 126 26.08 12.23 -15.99
CA GLN A 126 26.81 10.96 -15.78
C GLN A 126 26.43 10.16 -14.52
N HIS A 127 25.36 10.50 -13.81
CA HIS A 127 24.92 9.74 -12.62
C HIS A 127 23.41 9.50 -12.67
N ARG A 128 22.98 8.45 -13.39
CA ARG A 128 21.62 7.92 -13.25
C ARG A 128 21.60 6.87 -12.13
N ILE A 129 20.94 7.22 -11.02
CA ILE A 129 20.54 6.25 -9.98
C ILE A 129 19.35 5.49 -10.57
N THR A 130 19.45 4.16 -10.71
CA THR A 130 18.30 3.32 -11.05
C THR A 130 17.49 3.09 -9.78
N PRO A 131 16.29 3.64 -9.65
CA PRO A 131 15.44 3.44 -8.48
C PRO A 131 14.96 1.98 -8.37
N THR A 132 15.00 1.40 -7.16
CA THR A 132 14.54 0.03 -6.90
C THR A 132 13.00 -0.03 -6.83
N THR A 133 12.36 -0.84 -7.68
CA THR A 133 10.93 -1.21 -7.60
C THR A 133 10.78 -2.53 -6.87
N TYR A 134 9.84 -2.63 -5.94
CA TYR A 134 9.45 -3.92 -5.35
C TYR A 134 8.13 -4.40 -5.97
N PRO A 135 8.01 -5.68 -6.34
CA PRO A 135 6.71 -6.24 -6.71
C PRO A 135 5.78 -6.17 -5.50
N VAL A 136 4.50 -5.91 -5.74
CA VAL A 136 3.51 -5.86 -4.66
C VAL A 136 3.38 -7.23 -3.99
N PRO A 137 3.71 -7.36 -2.68
CA PRO A 137 3.51 -8.61 -1.97
C PRO A 137 2.02 -8.95 -1.90
N GLU A 138 1.71 -10.22 -2.10
CA GLU A 138 0.34 -10.76 -2.02
C GLU A 138 -0.29 -10.51 -0.63
N GLY A 139 0.54 -10.40 0.41
CA GLY A 139 0.13 -9.99 1.75
C GLY A 139 -0.52 -8.61 1.80
N LEU A 140 -0.01 -7.61 1.05
CA LEU A 140 -0.62 -6.26 1.04
C LEU A 140 -2.01 -6.28 0.40
N ARG A 141 -2.18 -7.08 -0.66
CA ARG A 141 -3.49 -7.27 -1.31
C ARG A 141 -4.49 -7.86 -0.33
N MET A 142 -4.10 -8.90 0.40
CA MET A 142 -4.99 -9.53 1.38
C MET A 142 -5.34 -8.60 2.54
N VAL A 143 -4.38 -7.81 3.04
CA VAL A 143 -4.67 -6.78 4.06
C VAL A 143 -5.68 -5.77 3.54
N ALA A 144 -5.52 -5.29 2.30
CA ALA A 144 -6.46 -4.34 1.71
C ALA A 144 -7.83 -4.97 1.42
N TYR A 145 -7.86 -6.25 1.04
CA TYR A 145 -9.09 -7.03 0.83
C TYR A 145 -9.90 -7.18 2.13
N LEU A 146 -9.24 -7.57 3.22
CA LEU A 146 -9.86 -7.86 4.53
C LEU A 146 -9.91 -6.62 5.45
N ARG A 147 -9.66 -5.41 4.93
CA ARG A 147 -9.42 -4.22 5.74
C ARG A 147 -10.55 -3.88 6.71
N ASN A 148 -11.80 -4.18 6.36
CA ASN A 148 -12.95 -3.87 7.19
C ASN A 148 -13.08 -4.89 8.33
N GLU A 149 -12.90 -6.16 8.02
CA GLU A 149 -12.95 -7.29 8.95
C GLU A 149 -11.79 -7.19 9.95
N ILE A 150 -10.59 -6.81 9.49
CA ILE A 150 -9.42 -6.55 10.34
C ILE A 150 -9.72 -5.41 11.34
N LYS A 151 -10.23 -4.26 10.85
CA LYS A 151 -10.56 -3.12 11.73
C LYS A 151 -11.65 -3.47 12.73
N THR A 152 -12.67 -4.21 12.30
CA THR A 152 -13.77 -4.65 13.15
C THR A 152 -13.27 -5.60 14.24
N ALA A 153 -12.46 -6.59 13.87
CA ALA A 153 -11.87 -7.53 14.82
C ALA A 153 -10.96 -6.82 15.83
N GLY A 154 -10.11 -5.89 15.38
CA GLY A 154 -9.24 -5.09 16.25
C GLY A 154 -10.05 -4.27 17.26
N SER A 155 -11.07 -3.54 16.78
CA SER A 155 -11.96 -2.75 17.64
C SER A 155 -12.69 -3.64 18.67
N LYS A 156 -13.32 -4.72 18.22
CA LYS A 156 -14.07 -5.67 19.08
C LYS A 156 -13.20 -6.28 20.18
N ASN A 157 -11.93 -6.54 19.88
CA ASN A 157 -11.00 -7.22 20.79
C ASN A 157 -10.02 -6.28 21.50
N SER A 158 -10.12 -4.95 21.28
CA SER A 158 -9.19 -3.95 21.85
C SER A 158 -7.72 -4.23 21.50
N ILE A 159 -7.49 -4.71 20.28
CA ILE A 159 -6.19 -4.99 19.65
C ILE A 159 -5.98 -4.00 18.52
N ASP A 160 -4.75 -3.50 18.37
CA ASP A 160 -4.39 -2.64 17.23
C ASP A 160 -4.62 -3.41 15.91
N PRO A 161 -5.47 -2.91 14.98
CA PRO A 161 -5.69 -3.53 13.68
C PRO A 161 -4.39 -3.80 12.90
N GLN A 162 -3.34 -3.01 13.12
CA GLN A 162 -2.04 -3.20 12.47
C GLN A 162 -1.35 -4.52 12.88
N ILE A 163 -1.63 -5.04 14.09
CA ILE A 163 -1.14 -6.36 14.52
C ILE A 163 -1.80 -7.47 13.71
N ILE A 164 -3.13 -7.44 13.60
CA ILE A 164 -3.90 -8.43 12.82
C ILE A 164 -3.47 -8.35 11.34
N ALA A 165 -3.32 -7.14 10.80
CA ALA A 165 -2.87 -6.93 9.43
C ALA A 165 -1.45 -7.46 9.18
N SER A 166 -0.55 -7.31 10.16
CA SER A 166 0.81 -7.86 10.06
C SER A 166 0.80 -9.39 9.99
N ILE A 167 -0.02 -10.05 10.82
CA ILE A 167 -0.19 -11.51 10.77
C ILE A 167 -0.75 -11.94 9.39
N VAL A 168 -1.81 -11.27 8.91
CA VAL A 168 -2.40 -11.56 7.58
C VAL A 168 -1.37 -11.39 6.46
N PHE A 169 -0.56 -10.32 6.53
CA PHE A 169 0.49 -10.08 5.55
C PHE A 169 1.52 -11.22 5.53
N GLU A 170 2.01 -11.66 6.69
CA GLU A 170 3.06 -12.69 6.81
C GLU A 170 2.62 -14.03 6.24
N GLU A 171 1.39 -14.41 6.60
CA GLU A 171 0.77 -15.67 6.21
C GLU A 171 0.48 -15.72 4.70
N LYS A 172 0.30 -14.56 4.05
CA LYS A 172 -0.09 -14.46 2.63
C LYS A 172 0.98 -13.83 1.71
N MET A 173 2.16 -13.50 2.23
CA MET A 173 3.21 -12.74 1.52
C MET A 173 3.57 -13.29 0.13
N HIS A 174 3.59 -14.62 -0.03
CA HIS A 174 4.04 -15.30 -1.26
C HIS A 174 2.92 -16.00 -2.04
N GLY A 175 1.64 -15.69 -1.82
CA GLY A 175 0.57 -16.24 -2.67
C GLY A 175 -0.86 -16.00 -2.18
N VAL A 176 -1.66 -15.32 -3.01
CA VAL A 176 -3.11 -15.03 -2.87
C VAL A 176 -4.01 -16.13 -3.45
N TRP A 177 -3.59 -17.38 -3.28
CA TRP A 177 -4.49 -18.49 -3.51
C TRP A 177 -4.87 -19.14 -2.18
N ALA A 178 -5.23 -18.34 -1.16
CA ALA A 178 -5.73 -18.86 0.11
C ALA A 178 -6.84 -19.91 -0.12
N TYR A 179 -7.73 -19.67 -1.09
CA TYR A 179 -8.73 -20.65 -1.53
C TYR A 179 -8.12 -21.92 -2.17
N ARG A 180 -7.29 -21.82 -3.22
CA ARG A 180 -6.69 -23.02 -3.86
C ARG A 180 -5.65 -23.73 -3.00
N LYS A 181 -4.97 -23.06 -2.07
CA LYS A 181 -4.02 -23.67 -1.13
C LYS A 181 -4.78 -24.47 -0.06
N ASN A 182 -5.88 -23.93 0.47
CA ASN A 182 -6.76 -24.68 1.38
C ASN A 182 -7.40 -25.87 0.65
N LEU A 183 -7.87 -25.65 -0.58
CA LEU A 183 -8.45 -26.70 -1.42
C LEU A 183 -7.40 -27.75 -1.83
N LEU A 184 -6.19 -27.35 -2.18
CA LEU A 184 -5.09 -28.27 -2.53
C LEU A 184 -4.56 -29.01 -1.30
N SER A 185 -4.50 -28.36 -0.13
CA SER A 185 -4.17 -29.00 1.14
C SER A 185 -5.24 -30.04 1.52
N PHE A 186 -6.53 -29.69 1.36
CA PHE A 186 -7.65 -30.61 1.49
C PHE A 186 -7.52 -31.80 0.51
N TYR A 187 -7.31 -31.55 -0.79
CA TYR A 187 -7.13 -32.61 -1.78
C TYR A 187 -5.86 -33.45 -1.57
N ARG A 188 -4.75 -32.86 -1.09
CA ARG A 188 -3.52 -33.59 -0.73
C ARG A 188 -3.72 -34.51 0.46
N ASN A 189 -4.63 -34.15 1.36
CA ASN A 189 -5.05 -35.00 2.47
C ASN A 189 -6.21 -35.92 2.09
N LEU A 190 -6.49 -36.14 0.80
CA LEU A 190 -7.60 -36.98 0.31
C LEU A 190 -9.00 -36.54 0.81
N GLY A 191 -9.15 -35.27 1.18
CA GLY A 191 -10.37 -34.73 1.78
C GLY A 191 -10.43 -34.78 3.30
N GLU A 192 -9.35 -35.19 3.98
CA GLU A 192 -9.30 -35.25 5.44
C GLU A 192 -8.79 -33.94 6.08
N ILE A 193 -9.48 -33.52 7.14
CA ILE A 193 -9.19 -32.31 7.91
C ILE A 193 -8.55 -32.71 9.25
N PHE A 194 -7.38 -32.14 9.54
CA PHE A 194 -6.67 -32.43 10.79
C PHE A 194 -6.64 -31.21 11.72
N PRO A 195 -6.76 -31.40 13.05
CA PRO A 195 -6.82 -30.31 14.02
C PRO A 195 -5.56 -29.45 14.10
N HIS A 196 -4.40 -30.00 13.72
CA HIS A 196 -3.11 -29.29 13.78
C HIS A 196 -2.76 -28.54 12.48
N ASN A 197 -3.55 -28.73 11.42
CA ASN A 197 -3.34 -28.04 10.15
C ASN A 197 -3.95 -26.64 10.19
N SER A 198 -3.26 -25.71 9.54
CA SER A 198 -3.68 -24.31 9.40
C SER A 198 -4.39 -24.05 8.08
N TYR A 199 -5.52 -23.34 8.13
CA TYR A 199 -6.29 -22.98 6.94
C TYR A 199 -6.92 -21.58 7.05
N GLY A 200 -7.60 -21.18 5.98
CA GLY A 200 -8.47 -20.02 5.97
C GLY A 200 -7.75 -18.68 5.78
N PHE A 201 -8.48 -17.59 6.01
CA PHE A 201 -7.97 -16.23 5.81
C PHE A 201 -6.80 -15.89 6.75
N GLY A 202 -6.80 -16.45 7.95
CA GLY A 202 -5.73 -16.26 8.95
C GLY A 202 -4.65 -17.35 9.00
N GLU A 203 -4.72 -18.43 8.21
CA GLU A 203 -3.88 -19.64 8.40
C GLU A 203 -3.96 -20.15 9.87
N MET A 204 -5.17 -20.19 10.43
CA MET A 204 -5.42 -20.62 11.81
C MET A 204 -5.49 -22.14 11.88
N GLN A 205 -4.88 -22.74 12.91
CA GLN A 205 -5.02 -24.18 13.17
C GLN A 205 -6.47 -24.54 13.50
N VAL A 206 -7.03 -25.57 12.86
CA VAL A 206 -8.46 -25.95 13.02
C VAL A 206 -8.81 -26.23 14.49
N GLY A 207 -7.96 -26.98 15.20
CA GLY A 207 -8.18 -27.30 16.61
C GLY A 207 -8.18 -26.07 17.50
N LEU A 208 -7.26 -25.13 17.25
CA LEU A 208 -7.20 -23.86 17.97
C LEU A 208 -8.40 -22.97 17.64
N ALA A 209 -8.81 -22.90 16.37
CA ALA A 209 -10.02 -22.20 15.96
C ALA A 209 -11.25 -22.74 16.70
N ALA A 210 -11.40 -24.07 16.76
CA ALA A 210 -12.49 -24.73 17.48
C ALA A 210 -12.50 -24.35 18.98
N ASP A 211 -11.33 -24.32 19.63
CA ASP A 211 -11.21 -23.92 21.04
C ASP A 211 -11.60 -22.45 21.24
N LEU A 212 -11.14 -21.55 20.36
CA LEU A 212 -11.46 -20.12 20.41
C LEU A 212 -12.93 -19.80 20.06
N MET A 213 -13.57 -20.67 19.28
CA MET A 213 -15.00 -20.63 18.96
C MET A 213 -15.88 -21.33 20.00
N LYS A 214 -15.29 -22.15 20.89
CA LYS A 214 -15.99 -23.01 21.86
C LYS A 214 -16.90 -24.04 21.18
N ILE A 215 -16.43 -24.65 20.09
CA ILE A 215 -17.16 -25.69 19.36
C ILE A 215 -17.26 -26.97 20.20
N ASP A 216 -18.42 -27.63 20.18
CA ASP A 216 -18.62 -28.92 20.84
C ASP A 216 -17.97 -30.05 20.03
N LYS A 217 -16.80 -30.51 20.50
CA LYS A 217 -16.03 -31.58 19.85
C LYS A 217 -16.68 -32.97 19.94
N ARG A 218 -17.82 -33.12 20.63
CA ARG A 218 -18.63 -34.35 20.60
C ARG A 218 -19.40 -34.49 19.29
N ASN A 219 -19.62 -33.38 18.56
CA ASN A 219 -20.15 -33.43 17.21
C ASN A 219 -19.09 -34.07 16.29
N PRO A 220 -19.36 -35.21 15.62
CA PRO A 220 -18.36 -35.85 14.76
C PRO A 220 -17.87 -34.95 13.61
N ASN A 221 -18.66 -33.95 13.20
CA ASN A 221 -18.37 -33.06 12.07
C ASN A 221 -17.73 -31.73 12.49
N TRP A 222 -17.28 -31.59 13.74
CA TRP A 222 -16.77 -30.32 14.26
C TRP A 222 -15.57 -29.77 13.46
N LEU A 223 -14.73 -30.65 12.90
CA LEU A 223 -13.57 -30.27 12.09
C LEU A 223 -14.00 -29.60 10.78
N ASP A 224 -14.99 -30.16 10.09
CA ASP A 224 -15.53 -29.62 8.85
C ASP A 224 -16.23 -28.29 9.08
N GLU A 225 -17.03 -28.19 10.15
CA GLU A 225 -17.71 -26.96 10.52
C GLU A 225 -16.72 -25.81 10.74
N VAL A 226 -15.66 -26.07 11.52
CA VAL A 226 -14.62 -25.07 11.79
C VAL A 226 -13.85 -24.72 10.52
N PHE A 227 -13.47 -25.72 9.72
CA PHE A 227 -12.76 -25.50 8.47
C PHE A 227 -13.56 -24.61 7.51
N VAL A 228 -14.84 -24.90 7.31
CA VAL A 228 -15.72 -24.11 6.45
C VAL A 228 -15.78 -22.68 6.95
N VAL A 229 -16.00 -22.48 8.26
CA VAL A 229 -16.10 -21.14 8.85
C VAL A 229 -14.82 -20.33 8.66
N ILE A 230 -13.65 -20.87 9.00
CA ILE A 230 -12.39 -20.11 8.89
C ILE A 230 -11.97 -19.84 7.43
N CYS A 231 -12.49 -20.63 6.49
CA CYS A 231 -12.23 -20.47 5.06
C CYS A 231 -13.23 -19.56 4.33
N THR A 232 -14.44 -19.39 4.85
CA THR A 232 -15.52 -18.68 4.15
C THR A 232 -15.99 -17.43 4.87
N ASP A 233 -15.87 -17.36 6.20
CA ASP A 233 -16.26 -16.19 6.99
C ASP A 233 -15.03 -15.39 7.42
N ALA A 234 -14.71 -14.35 6.64
CA ALA A 234 -13.61 -13.44 6.92
C ALA A 234 -13.77 -12.69 8.26
N THR A 235 -15.00 -12.39 8.68
CA THR A 235 -15.26 -11.69 9.94
C THR A 235 -14.90 -12.58 11.12
N ILE A 236 -15.34 -13.84 11.10
CA ILE A 236 -14.99 -14.81 12.13
C ILE A 236 -13.49 -15.11 12.08
N ALA A 237 -12.90 -15.31 10.89
CA ALA A 237 -11.48 -15.59 10.76
C ALA A 237 -10.60 -14.48 11.37
N MET A 238 -10.90 -13.20 11.11
CA MET A 238 -10.14 -12.08 11.69
C MET A 238 -10.38 -11.94 13.20
N ASP A 239 -11.59 -12.21 13.69
CA ASP A 239 -11.88 -12.27 15.14
C ASP A 239 -11.06 -13.36 15.83
N LEU A 240 -10.87 -14.51 15.18
CA LEU A 240 -10.04 -15.60 15.71
C LEU A 240 -8.56 -15.25 15.75
N VAL A 241 -8.04 -14.53 14.74
CA VAL A 241 -6.68 -13.98 14.77
C VAL A 241 -6.51 -13.08 16.00
N ALA A 242 -7.43 -12.13 16.20
CA ALA A 242 -7.41 -11.21 17.34
C ALA A 242 -7.50 -11.94 18.69
N LYS A 243 -8.39 -12.93 18.81
CA LYS A 243 -8.53 -13.77 20.01
C LYS A 243 -7.26 -14.57 20.32
N ASN A 244 -6.56 -15.07 19.30
CA ASN A 244 -5.29 -15.76 19.52
C ASN A 244 -4.20 -14.80 20.04
N VAL A 245 -4.14 -13.57 19.53
CA VAL A 245 -3.25 -12.53 20.09
C VAL A 245 -3.58 -12.23 21.55
N ILE A 246 -4.87 -12.09 21.90
CA ILE A 246 -5.30 -11.93 23.30
C ILE A 246 -4.86 -13.12 24.16
N ARG A 247 -5.01 -14.36 23.65
CA ARG A 247 -4.57 -15.56 24.36
C ARG A 247 -3.07 -15.49 24.70
N GLY A 248 -2.23 -15.07 23.75
CA GLY A 248 -0.81 -14.85 23.99
C GLY A 248 -0.56 -13.77 25.06
N GLY A 249 -1.30 -12.66 25.02
CA GLY A 249 -1.18 -11.62 26.04
C GLY A 249 -1.62 -12.07 27.44
N LYS A 250 -2.64 -12.93 27.53
CA LYS A 250 -3.06 -13.54 28.79
C LYS A 250 -1.98 -14.43 29.40
N ILE A 251 -1.25 -15.19 28.57
CA ILE A 251 -0.12 -16.02 29.03
C ILE A 251 0.98 -15.15 29.66
N LEU A 252 1.25 -13.97 29.10
CA LEU A 252 2.26 -13.04 29.64
C LEU A 252 1.74 -12.09 30.73
N GLY A 253 0.42 -12.04 30.98
CA GLY A 253 -0.18 -11.05 31.88
C GLY A 253 -0.16 -9.61 31.37
N ARG A 254 0.10 -9.38 30.08
CA ARG A 254 0.11 -8.04 29.44
C ARG A 254 -0.22 -8.12 27.95
N LYS A 255 -0.53 -6.97 27.33
CA LYS A 255 -0.67 -6.92 25.86
C LYS A 255 0.66 -7.26 25.19
N LEU A 256 0.58 -8.03 24.11
CA LEU A 256 1.71 -8.31 23.24
C LEU A 256 2.02 -7.08 22.38
N THR A 257 3.30 -6.85 22.09
CA THR A 257 3.73 -5.94 21.03
C THR A 257 3.42 -6.54 19.66
N LEU A 258 3.62 -5.76 18.59
CA LEU A 258 3.44 -6.24 17.22
C LEU A 258 4.35 -7.45 16.92
N GLN A 259 5.65 -7.34 17.21
CA GLN A 259 6.60 -8.42 16.96
C GLN A 259 6.33 -9.65 17.83
N GLU A 260 5.96 -9.45 19.10
CA GLU A 260 5.58 -10.55 19.98
C GLU A 260 4.32 -11.28 19.46
N SER A 261 3.35 -10.52 18.95
CA SER A 261 2.13 -11.08 18.38
C SER A 261 2.41 -11.92 17.13
N THR A 262 3.28 -11.46 16.22
CA THR A 262 3.64 -12.22 15.02
C THR A 262 4.44 -13.48 15.37
N VAL A 263 5.39 -13.40 16.31
CA VAL A 263 6.13 -14.56 16.81
C VAL A 263 5.20 -15.59 17.45
N PHE A 264 4.33 -15.13 18.36
CA PHE A 264 3.41 -16.01 19.06
C PHE A 264 2.43 -16.69 18.11
N TYR A 265 1.86 -15.94 17.17
CA TYR A 265 0.88 -16.47 16.22
C TYR A 265 1.47 -17.59 15.38
N ASN A 266 2.69 -17.40 14.86
CA ASN A 266 3.29 -18.34 13.91
C ASN A 266 4.08 -19.48 14.58
N ALA A 267 4.72 -19.23 15.71
CA ALA A 267 5.67 -20.16 16.34
C ALA A 267 5.33 -20.53 17.79
N GLY A 268 4.23 -19.99 18.33
CA GLY A 268 3.68 -20.36 19.63
C GLY A 268 4.47 -19.84 20.83
N GLU A 269 4.05 -20.29 22.01
CA GLU A 269 4.52 -19.78 23.31
C GLU A 269 6.02 -19.99 23.55
N LYS A 270 6.58 -21.14 23.16
CA LYS A 270 8.02 -21.40 23.33
C LYS A 270 8.86 -20.40 22.54
N ALA A 271 8.47 -20.10 21.30
CA ALA A 271 9.16 -19.12 20.48
C ALA A 271 8.98 -17.69 21.02
N LEU A 272 7.78 -17.35 21.51
CA LEU A 272 7.54 -16.07 22.18
C LEU A 272 8.45 -15.89 23.40
N ASN A 273 8.60 -16.92 24.24
CA ASN A 273 9.49 -16.88 25.39
C ASN A 273 10.96 -16.68 24.97
N SER A 274 11.43 -17.40 23.95
CA SER A 274 12.78 -17.20 23.43
C SER A 274 12.98 -15.81 22.79
N TRP A 275 11.95 -15.26 22.13
CA TRP A 275 11.98 -13.90 21.60
C TRP A 275 12.15 -12.87 22.72
N ILE A 276 11.34 -12.95 23.78
CA ILE A 276 11.38 -12.03 24.92
C ILE A 276 12.74 -12.06 25.63
N LYS A 277 13.36 -13.25 25.71
CA LYS A 277 14.69 -13.43 26.29
C LYS A 277 15.84 -13.02 25.37
N GLY A 278 15.56 -12.62 24.12
CA GLY A 278 16.59 -12.28 23.13
C GLY A 278 17.39 -13.49 22.62
N GLU A 279 16.84 -14.70 22.76
CA GLU A 279 17.51 -15.96 22.39
C GLU A 279 17.37 -16.30 20.90
N ILE A 280 16.56 -15.55 20.14
CA ILE A 280 16.39 -15.78 18.70
C ILE A 280 17.55 -15.13 17.92
N PRO A 281 18.38 -15.91 17.21
CA PRO A 281 19.50 -15.34 16.45
C PRO A 281 19.02 -14.42 15.32
N LYS A 282 19.73 -13.31 15.08
CA LYS A 282 19.40 -12.35 14.00
C LYS A 282 19.31 -13.02 12.62
N ALA A 283 20.18 -14.00 12.34
CA ALA A 283 20.16 -14.77 11.10
C ALA A 283 18.89 -15.62 10.92
N ARG A 284 18.21 -16.00 12.02
CA ARG A 284 16.93 -16.69 11.96
C ARG A 284 15.78 -15.74 11.63
N LEU A 285 15.89 -14.47 12.05
CA LEU A 285 14.87 -13.45 11.78
C LEU A 285 14.77 -13.10 10.30
N SER A 286 15.85 -13.23 9.51
CA SER A 286 15.80 -12.90 8.08
C SER A 286 15.01 -13.91 7.24
N THR A 287 14.76 -15.12 7.76
CA THR A 287 14.04 -16.19 7.05
C THR A 287 12.74 -16.61 7.74
N ALA A 288 12.53 -16.21 9.00
CA ALA A 288 11.35 -16.57 9.76
C ALA A 288 10.07 -15.95 9.18
N VAL A 289 8.98 -16.74 9.15
CA VAL A 289 7.67 -16.28 8.70
C VAL A 289 7.17 -15.11 9.55
N TYR A 290 7.29 -15.22 10.88
CA TYR A 290 6.88 -14.19 11.86
C TYR A 290 7.64 -12.86 11.80
N ALA A 291 8.66 -12.76 10.95
CA ALA A 291 9.44 -11.54 10.76
C ALA A 291 9.21 -10.91 9.37
N ARG A 292 8.41 -11.54 8.52
CA ARG A 292 8.17 -11.11 7.14
C ARG A 292 7.48 -9.74 7.07
N SER A 293 6.59 -9.41 8.01
CA SER A 293 5.88 -8.12 8.01
C SER A 293 6.71 -6.97 8.56
N TRP A 294 7.80 -7.23 9.28
CA TRP A 294 8.43 -6.18 10.10
C TRP A 294 9.06 -5.05 9.31
N LYS A 295 9.40 -5.29 8.04
CA LYS A 295 9.88 -4.27 7.10
C LYS A 295 8.77 -3.74 6.19
N TRP A 296 7.51 -3.94 6.51
CA TRP A 296 6.38 -3.54 5.65
C TRP A 296 5.31 -2.78 6.43
N GLN A 297 5.61 -2.28 7.62
CA GLN A 297 4.63 -1.72 8.54
C GLN A 297 3.93 -0.48 7.97
N GLU A 298 4.66 0.41 7.29
CA GLU A 298 4.03 1.57 6.65
C GLU A 298 3.17 1.15 5.44
N ALA A 299 3.64 0.19 4.65
CA ALA A 299 2.87 -0.36 3.53
C ALA A 299 1.60 -1.10 3.99
N ILE A 300 1.67 -1.86 5.10
CA ILE A 300 0.53 -2.54 5.72
C ILE A 300 -0.48 -1.53 6.24
N LYS A 301 -0.01 -0.44 6.87
CA LYS A 301 -0.86 0.66 7.33
C LYS A 301 -1.58 1.36 6.17
N LEU A 302 -0.90 1.60 5.06
CA LEU A 302 -1.52 2.12 3.83
C LEU A 302 -2.55 1.14 3.25
N ALA A 303 -2.23 -0.16 3.22
CA ALA A 303 -3.15 -1.19 2.75
C ALA A 303 -4.42 -1.28 3.63
N LEU A 304 -4.31 -1.09 4.95
CA LEU A 304 -5.47 -0.94 5.84
C LEU A 304 -6.32 0.29 5.51
N GLY A 305 -5.72 1.34 4.95
CA GLY A 305 -6.39 2.50 4.38
C GLY A 305 -7.00 2.27 2.99
N GLY A 306 -6.75 1.10 2.38
CA GLY A 306 -7.15 0.74 1.02
C GLY A 306 -6.11 1.07 -0.05
N ASP A 307 -4.96 1.63 0.32
CA ASP A 307 -3.91 2.02 -0.62
C ASP A 307 -2.81 0.94 -0.66
N VAL A 308 -2.77 0.14 -1.73
CA VAL A 308 -1.77 -0.93 -1.87
C VAL A 308 -0.51 -0.38 -2.56
N ILE A 309 0.51 -0.09 -1.75
CA ILE A 309 1.77 0.53 -2.17
C ILE A 309 2.94 -0.30 -1.63
N ALA A 310 3.76 -0.85 -2.52
CA ALA A 310 4.83 -1.76 -2.15
C ALA A 310 6.17 -1.05 -1.90
N ILE A 311 6.35 -0.57 -0.66
CA ILE A 311 7.61 0.01 -0.22
C ILE A 311 7.96 -0.60 1.15
N PRO A 312 9.10 -1.31 1.27
CA PRO A 312 9.54 -1.76 2.57
C PRO A 312 10.06 -0.59 3.41
N ASP A 313 9.86 -0.67 4.72
CA ASP A 313 10.38 0.28 5.69
C ASP A 313 11.91 0.31 5.64
N GLY A 314 12.49 1.51 5.74
CA GLY A 314 13.95 1.69 5.68
C GLY A 314 14.54 1.41 4.30
N CYS A 315 13.74 1.48 3.22
CA CYS A 315 14.25 1.40 1.86
C CYS A 315 15.23 2.55 1.58
N GLU A 316 16.52 2.23 1.49
CA GLU A 316 17.61 3.18 1.22
C GLU A 316 17.71 3.49 -0.29
N GLY A 317 17.67 4.77 -0.66
CA GLY A 317 17.74 5.27 -2.05
C GLY A 317 16.43 5.86 -2.60
N THR A 318 16.35 6.07 -3.92
CA THR A 318 15.06 6.37 -4.59
C THR A 318 14.28 5.07 -4.73
N CYS A 319 13.36 4.78 -3.82
CA CYS A 319 12.48 3.63 -3.91
C CYS A 319 11.24 3.99 -4.74
N ARG A 320 10.86 3.10 -5.67
CA ARG A 320 9.69 3.26 -6.53
C ARG A 320 8.54 2.43 -5.98
N ALA A 321 7.33 2.99 -6.06
CA ALA A 321 6.12 2.19 -5.93
C ALA A 321 5.12 2.50 -7.03
N ASP A 322 4.62 1.43 -7.63
CA ASP A 322 3.42 1.48 -8.44
C ASP A 322 2.23 1.15 -7.52
N PRO A 323 1.26 2.06 -7.35
CA PRO A 323 0.03 1.75 -6.63
C PRO A 323 -0.75 0.69 -7.40
N GLU A 324 -1.25 -0.32 -6.69
CA GLU A 324 -2.04 -1.36 -7.31
C GLU A 324 -3.43 -0.85 -7.73
N ARG A 325 -3.78 -1.15 -8.98
CA ARG A 325 -4.71 -0.36 -9.79
C ARG A 325 -6.19 -0.72 -9.61
N GLN A 326 -6.51 -1.71 -8.79
CA GLN A 326 -7.87 -2.21 -8.59
C GLN A 326 -8.01 -2.79 -7.18
N VAL A 327 -8.47 -2.03 -6.20
CA VAL A 327 -8.79 -2.56 -4.85
C VAL A 327 -10.31 -2.60 -4.60
N GLU A 328 -11.08 -1.92 -5.46
CA GLU A 328 -12.55 -1.82 -5.36
C GLU A 328 -13.28 -3.05 -5.91
N THR A 329 -12.68 -3.77 -6.87
CA THR A 329 -13.15 -5.07 -7.38
C THR A 329 -12.91 -6.22 -6.39
N TRP A 330 -12.21 -5.93 -5.29
CA TRP A 330 -11.87 -6.86 -4.23
C TRP A 330 -12.75 -6.57 -3.00
N LYS A 331 -14.05 -6.42 -3.19
CA LYS A 331 -14.99 -6.47 -2.06
C LYS A 331 -15.28 -7.93 -1.78
N PHE A 332 -15.07 -8.35 -0.52
CA PHE A 332 -15.48 -9.66 -0.05
C PHE A 332 -16.98 -9.85 -0.34
N ASP A 333 -17.30 -10.89 -1.11
CA ASP A 333 -18.67 -11.31 -1.37
C ASP A 333 -19.03 -12.44 -0.40
N PRO A 334 -19.79 -12.15 0.68
CA PRO A 334 -20.23 -13.16 1.62
C PRO A 334 -21.20 -14.19 1.01
N SER A 335 -21.68 -13.98 -0.22
CA SER A 335 -22.55 -14.93 -0.91
C SER A 335 -21.82 -16.13 -1.52
N LEU A 336 -20.47 -16.11 -1.55
CA LEU A 336 -19.63 -17.29 -1.77
C LEU A 336 -19.66 -18.21 -0.54
N ARG A 337 -20.86 -18.60 -0.08
CA ARG A 337 -21.03 -19.78 0.76
C ARG A 337 -20.71 -20.98 -0.12
N LEU A 338 -19.67 -21.73 0.25
CA LEU A 338 -19.44 -23.04 -0.33
C LEU A 338 -20.66 -23.90 -0.03
N SER A 339 -21.47 -24.19 -1.05
CA SER A 339 -22.14 -25.48 -1.10
C SER A 339 -21.03 -26.52 -1.27
N LEU A 340 -20.75 -27.26 -0.20
CA LEU A 340 -19.97 -28.50 -0.31
C LEU A 340 -20.68 -29.48 -1.25
#